data_AF-A0A3C1P1K8-F1
#
_entry.id   AF-A0A3C1P1K8-F1
#
_cell.length_a   1.000
_cell.length_b   1.000
_cell.length_c   1.000
_cell.angle_alpha   90.00
_cell.angle_beta   90.00
_cell.angle_gamma   90.00
#
_symmetry.space_group_name_H-M   'P 1'
#
loop_
_entity.id
_entity.type
_entity.pdbx_description
1 polymer ?
#
loop_
_entity_poly.entity_id
_entity_poly.type
_entity_poly.pdbx_seq_one_letter_code
_entity_poly.pdbx_strand_id
1 'polypeptide(L)'
;MPNLKGWEWLIIVALILLLFGAKRLPDAARGLGRSLRIFKAETKGLADKDKDADDAPAATAAVGEAPVTPVLPPAAEAPAPDSVPTERREA
;
A
#
# COMPACT_ATOMS: atom_id res chain seq x y z
N MET A 1 16.34 -16.41 39.14
CA MET A 1 16.32 -14.94 39.04
C MET A 1 15.17 -14.58 38.11
N PRO A 2 14.23 -13.72 38.52
CA PRO A 2 13.00 -13.49 37.78
C PRO A 2 13.33 -12.91 36.39
N ASN A 3 12.72 -13.49 35.35
CA ASN A 3 12.91 -13.15 33.94
C ASN A 3 12.19 -11.83 33.58
N LEU A 4 12.60 -10.74 34.25
CA LEU A 4 12.19 -9.35 34.05
C LEU A 4 12.81 -8.76 32.77
N LYS A 5 12.72 -9.49 31.66
CA LYS A 5 13.07 -8.94 30.35
C LYS A 5 11.87 -8.98 29.41
N GLY A 6 10.99 -9.97 29.56
CA GLY A 6 9.80 -10.10 28.72
C GLY A 6 8.71 -9.09 29.05
N TRP A 7 8.55 -8.72 30.33
CA TRP A 7 7.49 -7.79 30.74
C TRP A 7 7.79 -6.36 30.28
N GLU A 8 9.06 -5.97 30.32
CA GLU A 8 9.56 -4.65 29.89
C GLU A 8 9.23 -4.39 28.42
N TRP A 9 9.42 -5.38 27.54
CA TRP A 9 9.03 -5.27 26.13
C TRP A 9 7.54 -5.02 25.96
N LEU A 10 6.71 -5.67 26.77
CA LEU A 10 5.26 -5.51 26.73
C LEU A 10 4.84 -4.09 27.13
N ILE A 11 5.50 -3.52 28.15
CA ILE A 11 5.29 -2.13 28.58
C ILE A 11 5.71 -1.13 27.48
N ILE A 12 6.85 -1.35 26.82
CA ILE A 12 7.32 -0.47 25.74
C ILE A 12 6.33 -0.50 24.57
N VAL A 13 5.89 -1.69 24.15
CA VAL A 13 4.89 -1.84 23.08
C VAL A 13 3.57 -1.16 23.46
N ALA A 14 3.13 -1.30 24.72
CA ALA A 14 1.93 -0.62 25.22
C ALA A 14 2.05 0.91 25.16
N LEU A 15 3.20 1.48 25.52
CA LEU A 15 3.46 2.92 25.40
C LEU A 15 3.43 3.39 23.94
N ILE A 16 4.09 2.67 23.02
CA ILE A 16 4.08 3.04 21.61
C ILE A 16 2.65 2.94 21.04
N LEU A 17 1.90 1.91 21.39
CA LEU A 17 0.48 1.78 21.01
C LEU A 17 -0.39 2.90 21.58
N LEU A 18 -0.11 3.41 22.78
CA LEU A 18 -0.84 4.51 23.38
C LEU A 18 -0.55 5.85 22.68
N LEU A 19 0.71 6.09 22.32
CA LEU A 19 1.14 7.33 21.64
C LEU A 19 0.72 7.37 20.17
N PHE A 20 0.92 6.27 19.44
CA PHE A 20 0.65 6.19 18.00
C PHE A 20 -0.75 5.67 17.68
N GLY A 21 -1.35 4.86 18.55
CA GLY A 21 -2.63 4.20 18.35
C GLY A 21 -2.50 2.82 17.69
N ALA A 22 -3.40 1.90 18.07
CA ALA A 22 -3.41 0.51 17.60
C ALA A 22 -3.53 0.34 16.08
N LYS A 23 -4.09 1.33 15.37
CA LYS A 23 -4.27 1.29 13.90
C LYS A 23 -3.09 1.86 13.11
N ARG A 24 -2.29 2.77 13.70
CA ARG A 24 -1.17 3.44 13.02
C ARG A 24 0.11 2.63 13.01
N LEU A 25 0.37 1.87 14.09
CA LEU A 25 1.53 0.99 14.18
C LEU A 25 1.56 -0.09 13.06
N PRO A 26 0.49 -0.87 12.83
CA PRO A 26 0.50 -1.89 11.78
C PRO A 26 0.49 -1.29 10.37
N ASP A 27 -0.13 -0.12 10.19
CA ASP A 27 -0.16 0.58 8.90
C ASP A 27 1.25 1.09 8.52
N ALA A 28 1.92 1.78 9.45
CA ALA A 28 3.31 2.21 9.27
C ALA A 28 4.25 1.02 9.06
N ALA A 29 4.09 -0.07 9.82
CA ALA A 29 4.88 -1.28 9.65
C ALA A 29 4.66 -1.94 8.28
N ARG A 30 3.42 -1.93 7.75
CA ARG A 30 3.11 -2.44 6.40
C ARG A 30 3.72 -1.60 5.28
N GLY A 31 3.77 -0.28 5.44
CA GLY A 31 4.45 0.62 4.50
C GLY A 31 5.97 0.43 4.53
N LEU A 32 6.57 0.47 5.73
CA LEU A 32 8.01 0.28 5.94
C LEU A 32 8.49 -1.13 5.55
N GLY A 33 7.67 -2.15 5.80
CA GLY A 33 7.99 -3.53 5.40
C GLY A 33 8.03 -3.71 3.89
N ARG A 34 7.15 -3.02 3.14
CA ARG A 34 7.19 -3.05 1.66
C ARG A 34 8.44 -2.36 1.12
N SER A 35 8.82 -1.18 1.63
CA SER A 35 10.04 -0.50 1.18
C SER A 35 11.30 -1.28 1.55
N LEU A 36 11.37 -1.83 2.76
CA LEU A 36 12.47 -2.71 3.18
C LEU A 36 12.56 -3.98 2.36
N ARG A 37 11.43 -4.58 1.94
CA ARG A 37 11.44 -5.79 1.10
C ARG A 37 11.97 -5.50 -0.31
N ILE A 38 11.55 -4.39 -0.92
CA ILE A 38 12.06 -3.96 -2.24
C ILE A 38 13.56 -3.67 -2.13
N PHE A 39 13.95 -2.88 -1.14
CA PHE A 39 15.36 -2.56 -0.88
C PHE A 39 16.20 -3.82 -0.61
N LYS A 40 15.67 -4.78 0.15
CA LYS A 40 16.33 -6.07 0.42
C LYS A 40 16.45 -6.91 -0.85
N ALA A 41 15.45 -6.92 -1.72
CA ALA A 41 15.47 -7.67 -2.97
C ALA A 41 16.49 -7.08 -3.96
N GLU A 42 16.52 -5.76 -4.11
CA GLU A 42 17.50 -5.06 -4.93
C GLU A 42 18.92 -5.25 -4.38
N THR A 43 19.10 -5.05 -3.07
CA THR A 43 20.41 -5.24 -2.40
C THR A 43 20.84 -6.70 -2.42
N LYS A 44 19.91 -7.66 -2.30
CA LYS A 44 20.21 -9.09 -2.45
C LYS A 44 20.67 -9.38 -3.87
N GLY A 45 20.06 -8.82 -4.91
CA GLY A 45 20.58 -8.96 -6.29
C GLY A 45 22.03 -8.48 -6.48
N LEU A 46 22.53 -7.57 -5.64
CA LEU A 46 23.93 -7.17 -5.60
C LEU A 46 24.80 -8.11 -4.74
N ALA A 47 24.27 -8.61 -3.61
CA ALA A 47 24.97 -9.50 -2.68
C ALA A 47 24.95 -10.98 -3.09
N ASP A 48 24.01 -11.39 -3.93
CA ASP A 48 23.73 -12.77 -4.37
C ASP A 48 24.53 -13.14 -5.63
N LYS A 49 25.19 -12.16 -6.28
CA LYS A 49 26.18 -12.41 -7.36
C LYS A 49 27.37 -13.28 -6.92
N ASP A 50 27.53 -13.54 -5.62
CA ASP A 50 28.54 -14.45 -5.07
C ASP A 50 27.97 -15.79 -4.54
N LYS A 51 26.64 -15.98 -4.46
CA LYS A 51 26.03 -17.19 -3.85
C LYS A 51 24.68 -17.52 -4.49
N ASP A 52 24.71 -18.20 -5.63
CA ASP A 52 23.52 -18.72 -6.32
C ASP A 52 22.51 -19.43 -5.40
N ALA A 53 21.24 -19.08 -5.63
CA ALA A 53 20.08 -19.97 -5.58
C ALA A 53 19.72 -20.62 -4.23
N ASP A 54 19.12 -19.85 -3.32
CA ASP A 54 18.06 -20.40 -2.46
C ASP A 54 17.09 -19.29 -2.01
N ASP A 55 15.80 -19.59 -2.12
CA ASP A 55 14.65 -18.85 -1.58
C ASP A 55 14.01 -17.74 -2.48
N ALA A 56 13.12 -18.19 -3.38
CA ALA A 56 12.08 -17.36 -3.99
C ALA A 56 10.94 -17.10 -2.98
N PRO A 57 10.47 -15.86 -2.78
CA PRO A 57 9.68 -15.52 -1.60
C PRO A 57 8.19 -15.81 -1.76
N ALA A 58 7.63 -16.47 -0.74
CA ALA A 58 6.20 -16.68 -0.53
C ALA A 58 5.38 -15.40 -0.79
N ALA A 59 4.52 -15.50 -1.80
CA ALA A 59 3.39 -14.61 -2.02
C ALA A 59 2.28 -15.01 -1.04
N THR A 60 2.19 -14.36 0.12
CA THR A 60 0.96 -14.33 0.93
C THR A 60 0.99 -13.10 1.83
N ALA A 61 0.21 -12.08 1.45
CA ALA A 61 -0.58 -11.21 2.35
C ALA A 61 -1.14 -10.01 1.57
N ALA A 62 -1.90 -10.30 0.51
CA ALA A 62 -2.99 -9.42 0.11
C ALA A 62 -4.19 -9.78 1.00
N VAL A 63 -4.36 -9.09 2.12
CA VAL A 63 -5.67 -8.92 2.75
C VAL A 63 -5.81 -7.45 3.07
N GLY A 64 -6.59 -6.80 2.22
CA GLY A 64 -6.87 -5.38 2.20
C GLY A 64 -7.59 -5.02 0.92
N GLU A 65 -8.53 -5.87 0.51
CA GLU A 65 -9.55 -5.52 -0.47
C GLU A 65 -10.43 -4.46 0.20
N ALA A 66 -10.31 -3.21 -0.25
CA ALA A 66 -11.48 -2.39 -0.41
C ALA A 66 -11.72 -2.38 -1.93
N PRO A 67 -12.80 -3.00 -2.43
CA PRO A 67 -13.11 -2.93 -3.84
C PRO A 67 -13.47 -1.46 -4.11
N VAL A 68 -12.59 -0.76 -4.82
CA VAL A 68 -13.02 0.42 -5.56
C VAL A 68 -13.94 -0.10 -6.66
N THR A 69 -15.24 -0.18 -6.36
CA THR A 69 -16.26 -0.33 -7.40
C THR A 69 -15.97 0.72 -8.48
N PRO A 70 -15.66 0.33 -9.73
CA PRO A 70 -15.64 1.29 -10.80
C PRO A 70 -17.08 1.78 -10.92
N VAL A 71 -17.33 3.04 -10.55
CA VAL A 71 -18.55 3.69 -10.99
C VAL A 71 -18.40 3.79 -12.51
N LEU A 72 -19.09 2.91 -13.23
CA LEU A 72 -19.21 3.00 -14.68
C LEU A 72 -19.78 4.40 -14.99
N PRO A 73 -19.14 5.19 -15.87
CA PRO A 73 -19.84 6.27 -16.53
C PRO A 73 -21.00 5.65 -17.30
N PRO A 74 -22.25 6.10 -17.14
CA PRO A 74 -23.33 5.71 -18.03
C PRO A 74 -23.02 6.34 -19.39
N ALA A 75 -22.35 5.59 -20.26
CA ALA A 75 -22.40 5.83 -21.69
C ALA A 75 -23.76 5.33 -22.20
N ALA A 76 -24.82 6.11 -21.95
CA ALA A 76 -26.12 5.98 -22.60
C ALA A 76 -27.00 7.20 -22.32
N GLU A 77 -26.67 8.36 -22.89
CA GLU A 77 -27.70 9.27 -23.39
C GLU A 77 -27.15 10.07 -24.58
N ALA A 78 -27.15 9.44 -25.75
CA ALA A 78 -27.44 10.17 -26.97
C ALA A 78 -28.96 10.08 -27.15
N PRO A 79 -29.65 11.22 -27.16
CA PRO A 79 -30.27 11.63 -28.41
C PRO A 79 -29.93 13.08 -28.73
N ALA A 80 -29.42 13.32 -29.94
CA ALA A 80 -29.62 14.60 -30.62
C ALA A 80 -31.14 14.79 -30.81
N PRO A 81 -31.71 16.00 -30.67
CA PRO A 81 -31.66 16.93 -31.80
C PRO A 81 -31.70 18.44 -31.45
N ASP A 82 -31.26 19.24 -32.42
CA ASP A 82 -31.71 20.61 -32.72
C ASP A 82 -31.59 21.74 -31.68
N SER A 83 -30.55 22.57 -31.84
CA SER A 83 -30.69 24.04 -31.99
C SER A 83 -29.37 24.69 -32.44
N VAL A 84 -29.11 24.73 -33.76
CA VAL A 84 -28.92 25.90 -34.65
C VAL A 84 -28.44 27.24 -34.02
N PRO A 85 -27.89 28.23 -34.75
CA PRO A 85 -26.96 28.32 -35.90
C PRO A 85 -25.70 29.19 -35.62
N THR A 86 -24.70 29.07 -36.48
CA THR A 86 -23.78 30.13 -36.96
C THR A 86 -23.69 31.43 -36.14
N GLU A 87 -22.60 31.61 -35.39
CA GLU A 87 -22.16 32.95 -34.98
C GLU A 87 -20.66 33.17 -35.27
N ARG A 88 -20.43 33.84 -36.40
CA ARG A 88 -19.49 34.95 -36.56
C ARG A 88 -18.03 34.69 -36.14
N ARG A 89 -17.35 33.81 -36.88
CA ARG A 89 -15.93 34.04 -37.18
C ARG A 89 -15.91 35.18 -38.20
N GLU A 90 -15.54 36.38 -37.75
CA GLU A 90 -15.02 37.54 -38.51
C GLU A 90 -15.41 38.86 -37.82
N ALA A 91 -14.42 39.47 -37.16
CA ALA A 91 -14.23 40.90 -36.97
C ALA A 91 -12.75 41.16 -36.72
#